data_AF-A0A8S8Y305-F1
#
_entry.id   AF-A0A8S8Y305-F1
#
_cell.length_a   1.000
_cell.length_b   1.000
_cell.length_c   1.000
_cell.angle_alpha   90.00
_cell.angle_beta   90.00
_cell.angle_gamma   90.00
#
_symmetry.space_group_name_H-M   'P 1'
#
loop_
_entity.id
_entity.type
_entity.pdbx_description
1 polymer ?
#
loop_
_entity_poly.entity_id
_entity_poly.type
_entity_poly.pdbx_seq_one_letter_code
_entity_poly.pdbx_strand_id
1 'polypeptide(L)'
;MRFQHLIEAAAAGEVQPAADLRAFVDGVANGAVSTEVATAWLKAVHQHGMATEDTVVLTRAMIDSGASLSWGEGPPVVDKHSTGGVGDKMSLMLAPALAAAGCRVPMLAGRGLGHTGGTIDKLESIPGFNCALDPQAMMEAVENVGCCIAVQNEAIAPADGVLYAIRDVTDTIDSVPSSPLPSSQKAAEGLSALVLDVKTGRAAFMKLRRRRVNWPLQWFRRRKGWASKPWPNSPPWTNRSAPTWATPWRSSKAFKCCRERGHPIRESSWSCRGPPCSP
;
A
#
# COMPACT_ATOMS: atom_id res chain seq x y z
N MET A 1 8.43 13.07 -30.19
CA MET A 1 8.12 13.44 -28.78
C MET A 1 9.10 12.70 -27.88
N ARG A 2 9.59 13.34 -26.80
CA ARG A 2 10.42 12.68 -25.78
C ARG A 2 9.64 11.47 -25.24
N PHE A 3 10.30 10.32 -25.07
CA PHE A 3 9.72 9.04 -24.60
C PHE A 3 8.75 8.30 -25.53
N GLN A 4 8.52 8.78 -26.77
CA GLN A 4 7.68 8.06 -27.74
C GLN A 4 8.16 6.61 -28.00
N HIS A 5 9.48 6.42 -28.06
CA HIS A 5 10.09 5.11 -28.24
C HIS A 5 9.79 4.13 -27.09
N LEU A 6 9.55 4.61 -25.86
CA LEU A 6 9.16 3.75 -24.73
C LEU A 6 7.73 3.23 -24.90
N ILE A 7 6.84 4.06 -25.45
CA ILE A 7 5.46 3.66 -25.75
C ILE A 7 5.45 2.62 -26.87
N GLU A 8 6.24 2.84 -27.91
CA GLU A 8 6.39 1.91 -29.04
C GLU A 8 6.99 0.57 -28.60
N ALA A 9 8.06 0.60 -27.80
CA ALA A 9 8.67 -0.61 -27.23
C ALA A 9 7.69 -1.37 -26.32
N ALA A 10 6.96 -0.67 -25.44
CA ALA A 10 5.95 -1.29 -24.59
C ALA A 10 4.82 -1.92 -25.42
N ALA A 11 4.36 -1.26 -26.48
CA ALA A 11 3.33 -1.78 -27.37
C ALA A 11 3.81 -2.98 -28.21
N ALA A 12 5.10 -3.02 -28.56
CA ALA A 12 5.75 -4.14 -29.24
C ALA A 12 6.09 -5.32 -28.31
N GLY A 13 6.01 -5.13 -26.98
CA GLY A 13 6.46 -6.11 -25.99
C GLY A 13 7.98 -6.24 -25.92
N GLU A 14 8.70 -5.21 -26.34
CA GLU A 14 10.16 -5.15 -26.35
C GLU A 14 10.72 -4.62 -25.02
N VAL A 15 11.96 -4.98 -24.73
CA VAL A 15 12.67 -4.49 -23.54
C VAL A 15 12.97 -3.00 -23.71
N GLN A 16 12.63 -2.22 -22.68
CA GLN A 16 12.86 -0.78 -22.69
C GLN A 16 14.28 -0.43 -22.24
N PRO A 17 14.96 0.55 -22.88
CA PRO A 17 16.27 1.00 -22.44
C PRO A 17 16.22 1.51 -20.99
N ALA A 18 17.03 0.93 -20.11
CA ALA A 18 16.97 1.22 -18.67
C ALA A 18 17.24 2.70 -18.34
N ALA A 19 18.09 3.38 -19.12
CA ALA A 19 18.38 4.81 -18.94
C ALA A 19 17.16 5.67 -19.28
N ASP A 20 16.45 5.35 -20.36
CA ASP A 20 15.25 6.08 -20.79
C ASP A 20 14.09 5.84 -19.82
N LEU A 21 13.95 4.61 -19.32
CA LEU A 21 12.93 4.29 -18.31
C LEU A 21 13.16 5.04 -16.99
N ARG A 22 14.42 5.20 -16.56
CA ARG A 22 14.78 6.06 -15.41
C ARG A 22 14.46 7.52 -15.67
N ALA A 23 14.87 8.04 -16.82
CA ALA A 23 14.60 9.43 -17.19
C ALA A 23 13.09 9.72 -17.34
N PHE A 24 12.31 8.73 -17.77
CA PHE A 24 10.85 8.79 -17.80
C PHE A 24 10.29 8.90 -16.38
N VAL A 25 10.70 8.03 -15.46
CA VAL A 25 10.24 8.06 -14.06
C VAL A 25 10.63 9.36 -13.36
N ASP A 26 11.87 9.83 -13.52
CA ASP A 26 12.31 11.11 -12.98
C ASP A 26 11.49 12.26 -13.56
N GLY A 27 11.20 12.20 -14.86
CA GLY A 27 10.35 13.15 -15.55
C GLY A 27 8.89 13.13 -15.09
N VAL A 28 8.37 11.96 -14.69
CA VAL A 28 7.04 11.85 -14.08
C VAL A 28 7.05 12.46 -12.68
N ALA A 29 8.07 12.18 -11.86
CA ALA A 29 8.21 12.72 -10.51
C ALA A 29 8.30 14.25 -10.48
N ASN A 30 9.01 14.87 -11.43
CA ASN A 30 9.22 16.32 -11.47
C ASN A 30 8.26 17.07 -12.41
N GLY A 31 7.29 16.37 -13.03
CA GLY A 31 6.31 16.96 -13.93
C GLY A 31 6.82 17.32 -15.34
N ALA A 32 8.04 16.91 -15.72
CA ALA A 32 8.57 17.11 -17.07
C ALA A 32 7.93 16.14 -18.11
N VAL A 33 7.35 15.03 -17.68
CA VAL A 33 6.54 14.13 -18.51
C VAL A 33 5.09 14.55 -18.39
N SER A 34 4.45 14.85 -19.53
CA SER A 34 3.04 15.22 -19.53
C SER A 34 2.13 14.04 -19.20
N THR A 35 0.96 14.34 -18.64
CA THR A 35 -0.06 13.34 -18.31
C THR A 35 -0.46 12.51 -19.52
N GLU A 36 -0.48 13.10 -20.73
CA GLU A 36 -0.80 12.41 -21.97
C GLU A 36 0.24 11.33 -22.31
N VAL A 37 1.53 11.67 -22.21
CA VAL A 37 2.63 10.72 -22.47
C VAL A 37 2.64 9.60 -21.44
N ALA A 38 2.50 9.95 -20.15
CA ALA A 38 2.42 8.97 -19.08
C ALA A 38 1.21 8.03 -19.24
N THR A 39 0.05 8.58 -19.62
CA THR A 39 -1.17 7.79 -19.90
C THR A 39 -0.99 6.86 -21.08
N ALA A 40 -0.39 7.32 -22.19
CA ALA A 40 -0.15 6.49 -23.37
C ALA A 40 0.79 5.31 -23.04
N TRP A 41 1.85 5.58 -22.29
CA TRP A 41 2.77 4.54 -21.83
C TRP A 41 2.09 3.55 -20.88
N LEU A 42 1.32 4.03 -19.89
CA LEU A 42 0.55 3.17 -18.97
C LEU A 42 -0.44 2.27 -19.72
N LYS A 43 -1.12 2.79 -20.74
CA LYS A 43 -2.05 2.00 -21.58
C LYS A 43 -1.31 0.93 -22.37
N ALA A 44 -0.15 1.24 -22.94
CA ALA A 44 0.68 0.26 -23.64
C ALA A 44 1.13 -0.87 -22.69
N VAL A 45 1.67 -0.52 -21.52
CA VAL A 45 2.07 -1.50 -20.49
C VAL A 45 0.87 -2.32 -19.98
N HIS A 46 -0.30 -1.69 -19.83
CA HIS A 46 -1.52 -2.38 -19.41
C HIS A 46 -1.98 -3.43 -20.44
N GLN A 47 -1.92 -3.10 -21.72
CA GLN A 47 -2.36 -3.96 -22.82
C GLN A 47 -1.36 -5.09 -23.13
N HIS A 48 -0.06 -4.79 -23.10
CA HIS A 48 0.98 -5.69 -23.62
C HIS A 48 1.85 -6.32 -22.51
N GLY A 49 1.73 -5.83 -21.28
CA GLY A 49 2.59 -6.23 -20.17
C GLY A 49 3.94 -5.52 -20.20
N MET A 50 4.87 -6.00 -19.38
CA MET A 50 6.22 -5.46 -19.27
C MET A 50 7.20 -6.59 -18.96
N ALA A 51 8.41 -6.52 -19.50
CA ALA A 51 9.46 -7.47 -19.20
C ALA A 51 9.81 -7.46 -17.70
N THR A 52 10.36 -8.56 -17.18
CA THR A 52 10.72 -8.65 -15.76
C THR A 52 11.84 -7.67 -15.42
N GLU A 53 12.78 -7.51 -16.34
CA GLU A 53 13.91 -6.60 -16.28
C GLU A 53 13.44 -5.14 -16.20
N ASP A 54 12.50 -4.75 -17.06
CA ASP A 54 11.89 -3.43 -17.06
C ASP A 54 11.10 -3.17 -15.77
N THR A 55 10.41 -4.20 -15.25
CA THR A 55 9.74 -4.11 -13.94
C THR A 55 10.74 -3.79 -12.83
N VAL A 56 11.91 -4.44 -12.84
CA VAL A 56 12.98 -4.21 -11.86
C VAL A 56 13.52 -2.77 -11.97
N VAL A 57 13.77 -2.29 -13.20
CA VAL A 57 14.27 -0.93 -13.45
C VAL A 57 13.23 0.11 -13.03
N LEU A 58 11.97 -0.05 -13.45
CA LEU A 58 10.87 0.85 -13.10
C LEU A 58 10.70 0.94 -11.59
N THR A 59 10.63 -0.20 -10.89
CA THR A 59 10.47 -0.23 -9.43
C THR A 59 11.58 0.54 -8.74
N ARG A 60 12.83 0.30 -9.16
CA ARG A 60 13.99 0.97 -8.57
C ARG A 60 13.99 2.47 -8.85
N ALA A 61 13.71 2.87 -10.09
CA ALA A 61 13.60 4.27 -10.45
C ALA A 61 12.50 4.99 -9.64
N MET A 62 11.36 4.34 -9.39
CA MET A 62 10.29 4.92 -8.59
C MET A 62 10.68 5.09 -7.12
N ILE A 63 11.37 4.10 -6.54
CA ILE A 63 11.94 4.23 -5.19
C ILE A 63 12.94 5.39 -5.12
N ASP A 64 13.84 5.46 -6.10
CA ASP A 64 14.92 6.45 -6.17
C ASP A 64 14.40 7.86 -6.56
N SER A 65 13.13 7.99 -6.99
CA SER A 65 12.53 9.26 -7.45
C SER A 65 12.27 10.29 -6.34
N GLY A 66 12.42 9.88 -5.07
CA GLY A 66 12.21 10.74 -3.91
C GLY A 66 13.05 10.33 -2.69
N ALA A 67 12.66 10.83 -1.53
CA ALA A 67 13.23 10.44 -0.26
C ALA A 67 12.98 8.95 0.04
N SER A 68 14.01 8.31 0.58
CA SER A 68 13.92 6.97 1.15
C SER A 68 14.34 7.03 2.61
N LEU A 69 13.60 6.33 3.47
CA LEU A 69 13.94 6.20 4.88
C LEU A 69 15.10 5.22 5.01
N SER A 70 16.16 5.66 5.69
CA SER A 70 17.32 4.84 5.98
C SER A 70 17.44 4.63 7.47
N TRP A 71 17.52 3.37 7.87
CA TRP A 71 17.64 2.97 9.26
C TRP A 71 19.06 2.46 9.48
N GLY A 72 19.73 2.99 10.50
CA GLY A 72 21.01 2.44 10.94
C GLY A 72 20.87 1.03 11.51
N GLU A 73 21.96 0.49 12.05
CA GLU A 73 21.91 -0.77 12.78
C GLU A 73 20.87 -0.73 13.91
N GLY A 74 20.27 -1.87 14.22
CA GLY A 74 19.28 -1.97 15.27
C GLY A 74 18.14 -2.92 14.95
N PRO A 75 16.95 -2.68 15.54
CA PRO A 75 15.82 -3.58 15.40
C PRO A 75 15.29 -3.67 13.97
N PRO A 76 14.63 -4.79 13.61
CA PRO A 76 14.12 -4.98 12.27
C PRO A 76 13.05 -3.93 11.93
N VAL A 77 13.13 -3.41 10.70
CA VAL A 77 12.16 -2.48 10.16
C VAL A 77 11.08 -3.28 9.45
N VAL A 78 9.85 -3.21 9.91
CA VAL A 78 8.77 -4.07 9.41
C VAL A 78 7.52 -3.26 9.13
N ASP A 79 6.75 -3.70 8.15
CA ASP A 79 5.47 -3.09 7.86
C ASP A 79 4.45 -4.10 7.30
N LYS A 80 3.19 -3.67 7.22
CA LYS A 80 2.09 -4.39 6.61
C LYS A 80 1.32 -3.49 5.64
N HIS A 81 1.12 -3.98 4.43
CA HIS A 81 0.25 -3.36 3.44
C HIS A 81 -1.02 -4.19 3.22
N SER A 82 -2.15 -3.52 2.96
CA SER A 82 -3.45 -4.15 2.68
C SER A 82 -3.90 -3.77 1.28
N THR A 83 -4.44 -4.72 0.51
CA THR A 83 -5.07 -4.41 -0.79
C THR A 83 -6.39 -3.64 -0.67
N GLY A 84 -6.81 -3.29 0.55
CA GLY A 84 -8.07 -2.59 0.81
C GLY A 84 -9.26 -3.53 1.03
N GLY A 85 -10.14 -3.12 1.94
CA GLY A 85 -11.35 -3.86 2.31
C GLY A 85 -12.23 -3.05 3.27
N VAL A 86 -13.50 -3.44 3.38
CA VAL A 86 -14.47 -2.72 4.21
C VAL A 86 -14.20 -2.96 5.70
N GLY A 87 -13.92 -1.89 6.44
CA GLY A 87 -13.72 -1.95 7.89
C GLY A 87 -12.39 -2.56 8.36
N ASP A 88 -11.36 -2.61 7.51
CA ASP A 88 -10.02 -3.08 7.90
C ASP A 88 -9.37 -2.09 8.88
N LYS A 89 -9.24 -2.50 10.13
CA LYS A 89 -8.61 -1.73 11.22
C LYS A 89 -7.29 -2.33 11.70
N MET A 90 -6.76 -3.34 10.99
CA MET A 90 -5.62 -4.12 11.47
C MET A 90 -4.39 -3.26 11.69
N SER A 91 -4.11 -2.32 10.78
CA SER A 91 -2.95 -1.42 10.86
C SER A 91 -2.90 -0.63 12.18
N LEU A 92 -4.05 -0.18 12.70
CA LEU A 92 -4.13 0.61 13.93
C LEU A 92 -3.65 -0.15 15.18
N MET A 93 -3.79 -1.48 15.18
CA MET A 93 -3.40 -2.33 16.30
C MET A 93 -2.05 -3.00 16.06
N LEU A 94 -1.77 -3.31 14.79
CA LEU A 94 -0.57 -4.04 14.40
C LEU A 94 0.69 -3.18 14.55
N ALA A 95 0.64 -1.89 14.18
CA ALA A 95 1.78 -0.99 14.32
C ALA A 95 2.29 -0.90 15.78
N PRO A 96 1.46 -0.56 16.79
CA PRO A 96 1.92 -0.54 18.17
C PRO A 96 2.25 -1.92 18.74
N ALA A 97 1.60 -3.00 18.27
CA ALA A 97 1.93 -4.36 18.71
C ALA A 97 3.32 -4.80 18.25
N LEU A 98 3.70 -4.47 17.01
CA LEU A 98 5.03 -4.75 16.46
C LEU A 98 6.10 -3.86 17.11
N ALA A 99 5.78 -2.59 17.39
CA ALA A 99 6.66 -1.71 18.17
C ALA A 99 6.93 -2.28 19.57
N ALA A 100 5.89 -2.73 20.27
CA ALA A 100 6.03 -3.38 21.58
C ALA A 100 6.81 -4.71 21.52
N ALA A 101 6.82 -5.39 20.36
CA ALA A 101 7.65 -6.56 20.10
C ALA A 101 9.10 -6.22 19.73
N GLY A 102 9.49 -4.94 19.76
CA GLY A 102 10.83 -4.47 19.49
C GLY A 102 11.14 -4.22 18.02
N CYS A 103 10.15 -4.01 17.15
CA CYS A 103 10.38 -3.67 15.75
C CYS A 103 10.25 -2.15 15.50
N ARG A 104 10.87 -1.66 14.42
CA ARG A 104 10.63 -0.32 13.87
C ARG A 104 9.51 -0.38 12.83
N VAL A 105 8.47 0.45 12.94
CA VAL A 105 7.29 0.41 12.04
C VAL A 105 7.00 1.79 11.43
N PRO A 106 7.62 2.13 10.28
CA PRO A 106 7.41 3.40 9.57
C PRO A 106 6.27 3.33 8.55
N MET A 107 5.05 3.07 9.01
CA MET A 107 3.94 2.74 8.10
C MET A 107 3.43 3.96 7.33
N LEU A 108 3.62 3.98 6.00
CA LEU A 108 2.83 4.84 5.11
C LEU A 108 1.46 4.22 4.85
N ALA A 109 0.40 4.99 4.97
CA ALA A 109 -0.95 4.52 4.67
C ALA A 109 -1.67 5.45 3.70
N GLY A 110 -2.49 4.85 2.85
CA GLY A 110 -3.37 5.56 1.95
C GLY A 110 -4.69 5.99 2.62
N ARG A 111 -5.34 6.94 1.95
CA ARG A 111 -6.76 7.27 2.16
C ARG A 111 -7.65 6.19 1.52
N GLY A 112 -8.95 6.28 1.78
CA GLY A 112 -9.94 5.39 1.19
C GLY A 112 -9.91 5.41 -0.33
N LEU A 113 -10.10 4.24 -0.94
CA LEU A 113 -10.18 4.05 -2.39
C LEU A 113 -11.51 3.38 -2.74
N GLY A 114 -12.27 3.99 -3.64
CA GLY A 114 -13.62 3.53 -4.01
C GLY A 114 -14.52 3.36 -2.78
N HIS A 115 -15.08 2.15 -2.58
CA HIS A 115 -15.96 1.83 -1.45
C HIS A 115 -15.22 1.42 -0.16
N THR A 116 -13.88 1.43 -0.16
CA THR A 116 -13.08 1.01 1.00
C THR A 116 -12.59 2.22 1.80
N GLY A 117 -12.70 2.17 3.13
CA GLY A 117 -12.21 3.25 4.01
C GLY A 117 -10.72 3.11 4.32
N GLY A 118 -9.97 4.21 4.28
CA GLY A 118 -8.52 4.25 4.49
C GLY A 118 -8.12 4.12 5.96
N THR A 119 -6.83 3.90 6.21
CA THR A 119 -6.29 3.93 7.59
C THR A 119 -6.12 5.38 8.05
N ILE A 120 -5.73 6.28 7.14
CA ILE A 120 -5.56 7.70 7.41
C ILE A 120 -6.89 8.33 7.83
N ASP A 121 -7.98 8.08 7.10
CA ASP A 121 -9.31 8.62 7.42
C ASP A 121 -9.78 8.20 8.82
N LYS A 122 -9.39 7.01 9.27
CA LYS A 122 -9.71 6.52 10.63
C LYS A 122 -8.89 7.21 11.70
N LEU A 123 -7.61 7.51 11.43
CA LEU A 123 -6.75 8.22 12.36
C LEU A 123 -7.12 9.69 12.49
N GLU A 124 -7.44 10.36 11.37
CA GLU A 124 -7.88 11.76 11.34
C GLU A 124 -9.26 11.98 12.01
N SER A 125 -10.02 10.90 12.25
CA SER A 125 -11.22 10.97 13.11
C SER A 125 -10.90 11.26 14.58
N ILE A 126 -9.63 11.12 15.00
CA ILE A 126 -9.13 11.48 16.33
C ILE A 126 -8.78 12.98 16.30
N PRO A 127 -9.45 13.83 17.08
CA PRO A 127 -9.17 15.26 17.09
C PRO A 127 -7.69 15.56 17.39
N GLY A 128 -7.07 16.34 16.51
CA GLY A 128 -5.66 16.74 16.65
C GLY A 128 -4.62 15.70 16.22
N PHE A 129 -5.03 14.53 15.70
CA PHE A 129 -4.08 13.54 15.20
C PHE A 129 -3.45 13.99 13.88
N ASN A 130 -2.13 14.19 13.87
CA ASN A 130 -1.40 14.58 12.67
C ASN A 130 -0.87 13.34 11.92
N CYS A 131 -1.43 13.07 10.74
CA CYS A 131 -0.91 12.04 9.83
C CYS A 131 0.09 12.60 8.80
N ALA A 132 0.18 13.92 8.65
CA ALA A 132 1.06 14.58 7.70
C ALA A 132 2.46 14.75 8.29
N LEU A 133 3.22 13.64 8.31
CA LEU A 133 4.61 13.60 8.72
C LEU A 133 5.52 13.63 7.48
N ASP A 134 6.54 14.47 7.53
CA ASP A 134 7.65 14.42 6.58
C ASP A 134 8.60 13.24 6.92
N PRO A 135 9.54 12.88 6.03
CA PRO A 135 10.45 11.76 6.28
C PRO A 135 11.25 11.87 7.58
N GLN A 136 11.64 13.08 7.99
CA GLN A 136 12.41 13.29 9.21
C GLN A 136 11.53 13.05 10.45
N ALA A 137 10.35 13.64 10.49
CA ALA A 137 9.38 13.45 11.56
C ALA A 137 8.93 11.99 11.67
N MET A 138 8.85 11.26 10.56
CA MET A 138 8.61 9.81 10.57
C MET A 138 9.74 9.05 11.27
N MET A 139 11.00 9.34 10.92
CA MET A 139 12.16 8.70 11.56
C MET A 139 12.19 9.00 13.07
N GLU A 140 12.01 10.26 13.46
CA GLU A 140 11.96 10.67 14.86
C GLU A 140 10.83 9.97 15.64
N ALA A 141 9.63 9.88 15.06
CA ALA A 141 8.51 9.18 15.68
C ALA A 141 8.81 7.68 15.88
N VAL A 142 9.42 7.03 14.90
CA VAL A 142 9.77 5.61 14.99
C VAL A 142 10.91 5.35 15.97
N GLU A 143 11.94 6.19 16.04
CA GLU A 143 13.01 6.03 17.04
C GLU A 143 12.50 6.28 18.47
N ASN A 144 11.57 7.22 18.65
CA ASN A 144 11.06 7.57 19.98
C ASN A 144 9.96 6.62 20.48
N VAL A 145 9.07 6.15 19.59
CA VAL A 145 7.85 5.40 19.96
C VAL A 145 7.87 3.96 19.44
N GLY A 146 8.72 3.65 18.45
CA GLY A 146 8.79 2.37 17.75
C GLY A 146 7.89 2.26 16.52
N CYS A 147 6.89 3.15 16.37
CA CYS A 147 6.03 3.17 15.19
C CYS A 147 5.47 4.55 14.86
N CYS A 148 5.15 4.77 13.59
CA CYS A 148 4.28 5.84 13.11
C CYS A 148 3.30 5.31 12.06
N ILE A 149 2.19 6.02 11.86
CA ILE A 149 1.33 5.85 10.69
C ILE A 149 1.17 7.22 10.04
N ALA A 150 1.79 7.40 8.87
CA ALA A 150 1.79 8.66 8.14
C ALA A 150 1.04 8.52 6.81
N VAL A 151 0.46 9.61 6.33
CA VAL A 151 -0.11 9.66 4.98
C VAL A 151 1.00 9.53 3.96
N GLN A 152 0.71 8.90 2.82
CA GLN A 152 1.58 8.96 1.66
C GLN A 152 1.86 10.43 1.31
N ASN A 153 3.14 10.81 1.26
CA ASN A 153 3.59 12.17 0.98
C ASN A 153 4.33 12.22 -0.36
N GLU A 154 4.35 13.40 -0.99
CA GLU A 154 5.03 13.61 -2.29
C GLU A 154 6.56 13.50 -2.16
N ALA A 155 7.10 13.52 -0.94
CA ALA A 155 8.53 13.35 -0.73
C ALA A 155 8.98 11.90 -0.98
N ILE A 156 8.15 10.89 -0.68
CA ILE A 156 8.53 9.47 -0.77
C ILE A 156 7.95 8.84 -2.04
N ALA A 157 8.83 8.45 -2.95
CA ALA A 157 8.49 7.87 -4.27
C ALA A 157 7.41 8.68 -5.04
N PRO A 158 7.63 9.98 -5.33
CA PRO A 158 6.64 10.86 -5.99
C PRO A 158 6.11 10.31 -7.32
N ALA A 159 6.96 9.67 -8.13
CA ALA A 159 6.53 9.09 -9.40
C ALA A 159 5.42 8.04 -9.21
N ASP A 160 5.45 7.30 -8.10
CA ASP A 160 4.43 6.32 -7.77
C ASP A 160 3.07 6.97 -7.58
N GLY A 161 3.02 8.06 -6.81
CA GLY A 161 1.78 8.80 -6.54
C GLY A 161 1.17 9.37 -7.82
N VAL A 162 2.00 9.94 -8.70
CA VAL A 162 1.54 10.47 -9.99
C VAL A 162 1.01 9.37 -10.90
N LEU A 163 1.76 8.27 -11.08
CA LEU A 163 1.31 7.14 -11.89
C LEU A 163 0.06 6.49 -11.31
N TYR A 164 -0.03 6.38 -9.98
CA TYR A 164 -1.21 5.86 -9.30
C TYR A 164 -2.46 6.72 -9.57
N ALA A 165 -2.34 8.05 -9.47
CA ALA A 165 -3.43 8.97 -9.75
C ALA A 165 -3.90 8.90 -11.22
N ILE A 166 -2.96 8.79 -12.18
CA ILE A 166 -3.30 8.62 -13.59
C ILE A 166 -4.04 7.29 -13.81
N ARG A 167 -3.59 6.21 -13.15
CA ARG A 167 -4.22 4.89 -13.30
C ARG A 167 -5.67 4.86 -12.82
N ASP A 168 -5.97 5.60 -11.74
CA ASP A 168 -7.30 5.67 -11.14
C ASP A 168 -8.36 6.23 -12.10
N VAL A 169 -7.95 7.12 -13.01
CA VAL A 169 -8.85 7.79 -13.96
C VAL A 169 -8.71 7.31 -15.41
N THR A 170 -7.88 6.30 -15.66
CA THR A 170 -7.61 5.79 -17.02
C THR A 170 -7.95 4.31 -17.21
N ASP A 171 -8.64 3.69 -16.24
CA ASP A 171 -9.01 2.26 -16.24
C ASP A 171 -7.81 1.31 -16.39
N THR A 172 -6.62 1.74 -15.94
CA THR A 172 -5.39 0.93 -16.01
C THR A 172 -5.01 0.29 -14.66
N ILE A 173 -5.99 0.14 -13.76
CA ILE A 173 -5.78 -0.41 -12.42
C ILE A 173 -5.67 -1.95 -12.43
N ASP A 174 -6.45 -2.64 -13.28
CA ASP A 174 -6.69 -4.10 -13.23
C ASP A 174 -5.58 -4.99 -13.86
N SER A 175 -4.38 -4.47 -14.11
CA SER A 175 -3.24 -5.27 -14.61
C SER A 175 -2.58 -6.10 -13.50
N VAL A 176 -3.15 -7.29 -13.24
CA VAL A 176 -2.76 -8.23 -12.17
C VAL A 176 -1.31 -8.78 -12.22
N PRO A 177 -0.57 -8.88 -13.35
CA PRO A 177 0.81 -9.40 -13.29
C PRO A 177 1.89 -8.34 -13.02
N SER A 178 1.60 -7.04 -13.13
CA SER A 178 2.62 -6.03 -13.46
C SER A 178 2.52 -4.72 -12.67
N SER A 179 1.99 -4.70 -11.44
CA SER A 179 1.91 -3.45 -10.67
C SER A 179 3.01 -3.35 -9.59
N PRO A 180 4.25 -2.96 -9.92
CA PRO A 180 5.28 -2.62 -8.92
C PRO A 180 4.93 -1.39 -8.07
N LEU A 181 3.85 -0.69 -8.42
CA LEU A 181 3.50 0.64 -7.92
C LEU A 181 3.22 0.68 -6.40
N PRO A 182 2.21 0.00 -5.82
CA PRO A 182 1.96 0.07 -4.36
C PRO A 182 3.14 -0.38 -3.48
N SER A 183 4.09 -1.13 -4.05
CA SER A 183 5.29 -1.58 -3.36
C SER A 183 6.46 -0.61 -3.38
N SER A 184 6.47 0.41 -4.24
CA SER A 184 7.61 1.34 -4.36
C SER A 184 7.71 2.26 -3.14
N GLN A 185 6.60 2.86 -2.72
CA GLN A 185 6.52 3.61 -1.46
C GLN A 185 6.87 2.75 -0.24
N LYS A 186 6.39 1.50 -0.22
CA LYS A 186 6.74 0.53 0.83
C LYS A 186 8.21 0.15 0.82
N ALA A 187 8.84 0.07 -0.35
CA ALA A 187 10.26 -0.20 -0.44
C ALA A 187 11.10 1.02 -0.01
N ALA A 188 10.60 2.23 -0.25
CA ALA A 188 11.22 3.47 0.20
C ALA A 188 11.15 3.68 1.72
N GLU A 189 10.32 2.92 2.45
CA GLU A 189 10.31 2.89 3.93
C GLU A 189 11.55 2.20 4.54
N GLY A 190 12.45 1.62 3.74
CA GLY A 190 13.69 1.00 4.25
C GLY A 190 13.45 -0.34 4.97
N LEU A 191 12.39 -1.06 4.58
CA LEU A 191 11.93 -2.27 5.29
C LEU A 191 12.92 -3.44 5.21
N SER A 192 13.04 -4.14 6.34
CA SER A 192 13.63 -5.48 6.46
C SER A 192 12.63 -6.57 6.08
N ALA A 193 11.34 -6.37 6.37
CA ALA A 193 10.25 -7.29 6.01
C ALA A 193 8.93 -6.56 5.74
N LEU A 194 8.15 -7.06 4.79
CA LEU A 194 6.80 -6.58 4.49
C LEU A 194 5.81 -7.74 4.46
N VAL A 195 4.66 -7.56 5.11
CA VAL A 195 3.53 -8.49 5.00
C VAL A 195 2.44 -7.88 4.10
N LEU A 196 2.01 -8.62 3.09
CA LEU A 196 0.90 -8.23 2.22
C LEU A 196 -0.38 -8.97 2.64
N ASP A 197 -1.38 -8.20 3.08
CA ASP A 197 -2.74 -8.67 3.39
C ASP A 197 -3.63 -8.50 2.16
N VAL A 198 -3.75 -9.60 1.41
CA VAL A 198 -4.54 -9.66 0.19
C VAL A 198 -5.96 -10.12 0.54
N LYS A 199 -6.92 -9.22 0.37
CA LYS A 199 -8.34 -9.54 0.62
C LYS A 199 -8.92 -10.37 -0.51
N THR A 200 -9.83 -11.28 -0.17
CA THR A 200 -10.60 -12.09 -1.11
C THR A 200 -12.10 -11.98 -0.82
N GLY A 201 -12.95 -12.16 -1.84
CA GLY A 201 -14.41 -12.11 -1.70
C GLY A 201 -15.07 -10.88 -2.31
N ARG A 202 -16.39 -10.72 -2.11
CA ARG A 202 -17.22 -9.74 -2.83
C ARG A 202 -16.87 -8.27 -2.56
N ALA A 203 -16.32 -7.98 -1.39
CA ALA A 203 -15.93 -6.63 -0.96
C ALA A 203 -14.42 -6.37 -1.09
N ALA A 204 -13.65 -7.34 -1.60
CA ALA A 204 -12.24 -7.16 -1.88
C ALA A 204 -12.06 -6.30 -3.14
N PHE A 205 -11.00 -5.50 -3.14
CA PHE A 205 -10.62 -4.69 -4.29
C PHE A 205 -10.41 -5.56 -5.55
N MET A 206 -9.69 -6.66 -5.41
CA MET A 206 -9.51 -7.63 -6.50
C MET A 206 -10.67 -8.61 -6.58
N LYS A 207 -11.35 -8.66 -7.73
CA LYS A 207 -12.23 -9.79 -8.08
C LYS A 207 -11.36 -11.00 -8.41
N LEU A 208 -11.10 -11.85 -7.40
CA LEU A 208 -10.36 -13.10 -7.58
C LEU A 208 -11.17 -14.09 -8.43
N ARG A 209 -11.12 -13.98 -9.77
CA ARG A 209 -11.44 -15.09 -10.67
C ARG A 209 -10.28 -16.08 -10.56
N ARG A 210 -10.38 -17.08 -9.67
CA ARG A 210 -9.65 -18.39 -9.60
C ARG A 210 -8.27 -18.52 -10.30
N ARG A 211 -7.48 -17.46 -10.41
CA ARG A 211 -6.15 -17.39 -11.02
C ARG A 211 -5.18 -17.19 -9.88
N ARG A 212 -4.14 -18.03 -9.84
CA ARG A 212 -3.01 -17.86 -8.91
C ARG A 212 -2.46 -16.45 -9.12
N VAL A 213 -2.51 -15.63 -8.09
CA VAL A 213 -1.84 -14.33 -8.07
C VAL A 213 -0.34 -14.62 -8.05
N ASN A 214 0.32 -14.42 -9.19
CA ASN A 214 1.77 -14.48 -9.30
C ASN A 214 2.28 -13.03 -9.21
N TRP A 215 2.24 -12.45 -8.01
CA TRP A 215 2.89 -11.16 -7.79
C TRP A 215 4.40 -11.34 -7.98
N PRO A 216 5.12 -10.41 -8.62
CA PRO A 216 6.57 -10.44 -8.64
C PRO A 216 7.11 -10.08 -7.24
N LEU A 217 6.95 -11.00 -6.28
CA LEU A 217 7.59 -11.03 -4.96
C LEU A 217 9.11 -11.29 -5.06
N GLN A 218 9.67 -11.36 -6.28
CA GLN A 218 11.09 -11.64 -6.51
C GLN A 218 12.01 -10.64 -5.81
N TRP A 219 11.57 -9.38 -5.64
CA TRP A 219 12.35 -8.35 -4.95
C TRP A 219 12.50 -8.59 -3.44
N PHE A 220 11.42 -8.90 -2.72
CA PHE A 220 11.49 -9.21 -1.28
C PHE A 220 12.37 -10.45 -1.01
N ARG A 221 12.41 -11.39 -1.95
CA ARG A 221 13.21 -12.61 -1.85
C ARG A 221 14.73 -12.40 -1.99
N ARG A 222 15.18 -11.34 -2.66
CA ARG A 222 16.61 -11.15 -2.99
C ARG A 222 17.44 -10.46 -1.90
N ARG A 223 16.83 -9.78 -0.91
CA ARG A 223 17.61 -9.02 0.11
C ARG A 223 18.27 -9.87 1.21
N LYS A 224 17.89 -11.13 1.38
CA LYS A 224 18.59 -12.26 2.05
C LYS A 224 17.59 -13.42 2.06
N GLY A 225 18.03 -14.68 2.01
CA GLY A 225 17.16 -15.84 1.81
C GLY A 225 15.92 -15.88 2.72
N TRP A 226 14.76 -15.46 2.20
CA TRP A 226 13.50 -15.36 2.94
C TRP A 226 12.35 -16.04 2.17
N ALA A 227 11.49 -16.72 2.93
CA ALA A 227 10.27 -17.34 2.44
C ALA A 227 9.07 -16.40 2.67
N SER A 228 8.47 -15.88 1.60
CA SER A 228 7.15 -15.27 1.65
C SER A 228 6.10 -16.37 1.89
N LYS A 229 5.48 -16.42 3.05
CA LYS A 229 4.30 -17.27 3.28
C LYS A 229 3.04 -16.43 3.05
N PRO A 230 2.28 -16.65 1.96
CA PRO A 230 0.92 -16.11 1.87
C PRO A 230 0.08 -16.74 2.98
N TRP A 231 -0.67 -15.93 3.73
CA TRP A 231 -1.65 -16.43 4.70
C TRP A 231 -2.99 -16.60 4.00
N PRO A 232 -3.48 -17.84 3.75
CA PRO A 232 -4.81 -18.02 3.20
C PRO A 232 -5.84 -17.78 4.31
N ASN A 233 -6.76 -16.84 4.09
CA ASN A 233 -7.95 -16.70 4.95
C ASN A 233 -9.14 -17.47 4.37
N SER A 234 -9.81 -18.20 5.25
CA SER A 234 -11.09 -18.92 5.12
C SER A 234 -12.29 -17.93 4.94
N PRO A 235 -13.56 -18.41 4.77
CA PRO A 235 -14.65 -17.78 3.99
C PRO A 235 -15.18 -16.43 4.59
N PRO A 236 -16.08 -15.69 3.92
CA PRO A 236 -16.12 -14.23 3.95
C PRO A 236 -16.38 -13.66 5.34
N TRP A 237 -15.39 -12.92 5.84
CA TRP A 237 -15.43 -12.17 7.09
C TRP A 237 -16.35 -10.97 6.91
N THR A 238 -17.57 -11.07 7.43
CA THR A 238 -18.50 -9.93 7.49
C THR A 238 -18.34 -9.23 8.83
N ASN A 239 -17.65 -8.09 8.83
CA ASN A 239 -17.66 -7.18 9.97
C ASN A 239 -19.10 -6.68 10.16
N ARG A 240 -19.81 -7.14 11.21
CA ARG A 240 -21.24 -6.86 11.48
C ARG A 240 -21.60 -5.39 11.78
N SER A 241 -20.75 -4.45 11.42
CA SER A 241 -21.04 -3.03 11.54
C SER A 241 -20.49 -2.27 10.34
N ALA A 242 -21.25 -2.29 9.25
CA ALA A 242 -21.19 -1.27 8.21
C ALA A 242 -22.53 -0.51 8.25
N PRO A 243 -22.63 0.62 8.97
CA PRO A 243 -23.78 1.51 8.85
C PRO A 243 -23.62 2.43 7.63
N THR A 244 -24.75 2.92 7.14
CA THR A 244 -24.91 3.86 6.03
C THR A 244 -24.14 5.18 6.24
N TRP A 245 -23.81 5.79 5.11
CA TRP A 245 -22.89 6.90 4.81
C TRP A 245 -22.96 8.21 5.65
N ALA A 246 -23.78 8.29 6.69
CA ALA A 246 -24.02 9.53 7.45
C ALA A 246 -23.54 9.53 8.92
N THR A 247 -22.78 8.52 9.38
CA THR A 247 -22.30 8.47 10.78
C THR A 247 -20.78 8.67 10.88
N PRO A 248 -20.27 9.57 11.75
CA PRO A 248 -18.85 9.69 12.02
C PRO A 248 -18.26 8.37 12.56
N TRP A 249 -17.29 7.79 11.85
CA TRP A 249 -16.67 6.51 12.21
C TRP A 249 -15.72 6.69 13.41
N ARG A 250 -16.01 6.03 14.54
CA ARG A 250 -15.20 6.10 15.77
C ARG A 250 -14.08 5.04 15.78
N SER A 251 -12.84 5.50 15.98
CA SER A 251 -11.62 4.71 16.25
C SER A 251 -11.69 3.83 17.52
N SER A 252 -12.73 3.99 18.35
CA SER A 252 -12.91 3.34 19.66
C SER A 252 -12.78 1.81 19.67
N LYS A 253 -13.18 1.12 18.59
CA LYS A 253 -13.10 -0.35 18.51
C LYS A 253 -11.68 -0.89 18.33
N ALA A 254 -10.72 -0.10 17.85
CA ALA A 254 -9.30 -0.50 17.83
C ALA A 254 -8.69 -0.37 19.23
N PHE A 255 -8.99 0.74 19.91
CA PHE A 255 -8.53 0.98 21.29
C PHE A 255 -9.08 -0.03 22.30
N LYS A 256 -10.34 -0.45 22.16
CA LYS A 256 -10.91 -1.51 23.01
C LYS A 256 -10.11 -2.82 22.89
N CYS A 257 -9.69 -3.18 21.69
CA CYS A 257 -8.88 -4.38 21.46
C CYS A 257 -7.48 -4.30 22.10
N CYS A 258 -6.87 -3.12 22.15
CA CYS A 258 -5.57 -2.94 22.81
C CYS A 258 -5.66 -3.02 24.35
N ARG A 259 -6.84 -2.78 24.94
CA ARG A 259 -7.05 -2.81 26.40
C ARG A 259 -7.37 -4.19 26.96
N GLU A 260 -7.93 -5.09 26.15
CA GLU A 260 -8.32 -6.43 26.62
C GLU A 260 -7.13 -7.39 26.59
N ARG A 261 -6.58 -7.70 27.78
CA ARG A 261 -5.46 -8.64 27.94
C ARG A 261 -5.88 -10.06 27.53
N GLY A 262 -5.24 -10.63 26.52
CA GLY A 262 -4.95 -12.06 26.47
C GLY A 262 -5.96 -13.03 25.82
N HIS A 263 -6.97 -12.58 25.08
CA HIS A 263 -7.79 -13.52 24.28
C HIS A 263 -7.27 -13.63 22.84
N PRO A 264 -7.04 -14.85 22.30
CA PRO A 264 -6.83 -15.03 20.87
C PRO A 264 -8.06 -14.52 20.12
N ILE A 265 -7.83 -13.86 18.99
CA ILE A 265 -8.88 -13.32 18.11
C ILE A 265 -9.80 -14.49 17.69
N ARG A 266 -10.95 -14.65 18.35
CA ARG A 266 -12.06 -15.51 17.94
C ARG A 266 -13.30 -14.65 17.74
N GLU A 267 -13.90 -14.71 16.55
CA GLU A 267 -15.03 -13.87 16.10
C GLU A 267 -16.31 -14.00 16.95
N SER A 268 -16.49 -15.07 17.71
CA SER A 268 -17.77 -15.37 18.36
C SER A 268 -18.11 -14.50 19.57
N SER A 269 -17.19 -13.67 20.08
CA SER A 269 -17.42 -12.83 21.27
C SER A 269 -18.01 -11.45 20.96
N TRP A 270 -18.22 -11.11 19.69
CA TRP A 270 -18.76 -9.81 19.28
C TRP A 270 -20.30 -9.85 19.12
N SER A 271 -21.04 -9.94 20.22
CA SER A 271 -22.49 -9.65 20.23
C SER A 271 -22.76 -8.27 20.83
N CYS A 272 -23.17 -7.30 20.02
CA CYS A 272 -23.88 -6.11 20.52
C CYS A 272 -25.35 -6.50 20.68
N ARG A 273 -25.81 -6.80 21.90
CA ARG A 273 -27.25 -6.77 22.22
C ARG A 273 -27.63 -5.31 22.44
N GLY A 274 -28.08 -4.64 21.39
CA GLY A 274 -28.88 -3.42 21.49
C GLY A 274 -30.35 -3.76 21.22
N PRO A 275 -31.33 -3.04 21.80
CA PRO A 275 -32.73 -3.33 21.57
C PRO A 275 -33.11 -3.06 20.11
N PRO A 276 -34.04 -3.84 19.52
CA PRO A 276 -34.52 -3.57 18.17
C PRO A 276 -35.25 -2.23 18.13
N CYS A 277 -34.87 -1.36 17.19
CA CYS A 277 -35.73 -0.25 16.80
C CYS A 277 -36.90 -0.81 15.99
N SER A 278 -38.11 -0.55 16.47
CA SER A 278 -39.40 -0.86 15.83
C SER A 278 -39.55 -0.10 14.48
N PRO A 279 -40.46 -0.57 13.59
CA PRO A 279 -40.33 -0.51 12.14
C PRO A 279 -40.38 0.89 11.52
#